data_AF-A0AAN6L2R6-F1
#
_entry.id   AF-A0AAN6L2R6-F1
#
_cell.length_a   1.000
_cell.length_b   1.000
_cell.length_c   1.000
_cell.angle_alpha   90.00
_cell.angle_beta   90.00
_cell.angle_gamma   90.00
#
_symmetry.space_group_name_H-M   'P 1'
#
loop_
_entity.id
_entity.type
_entity.pdbx_description
1 polymer ?
#
loop_
_entity_poly.entity_id
_entity_poly.type
_entity_poly.pdbx_seq_one_letter_code
_entity_poly.pdbx_strand_id
1 'polypeptide(L)'
;MTRLSGSSQQITHEELTPPNAARLTVRCNLTDPDINPAIAGHIINNIPLVPSGLYGDMAAVVARYIWTKLRPDHEGTIGVNVCDMHVDKTFVPKWPAPREGEWFEMEAIADLSPSETNSGTIQYHFRKLDDPKIQEFAGCTVSFESVESWKHSWSGYEHIIASRVQNLVARANVESSGRIRTIQRGQAYERFKTFVDYHHKYQNMREVIMDYDALEATAVLDYQCDPAIDYCGPFFLDGSCHLSGWVCNESEADSKKNAYISHGWGAMKLSPEFSVAASKTTEFRTYVRMQI
;
A
#
# COMPACT_ATOMS: atom_id res chain seq x y z
N MET A 1 -4.64 -16.81 -21.48
CA MET A 1 -3.74 -16.21 -20.47
C MET A 1 -4.52 -16.03 -19.19
N THR A 2 -3.93 -16.35 -18.05
CA THR A 2 -4.59 -16.32 -16.74
C THR A 2 -4.52 -14.92 -16.14
N ARG A 3 -5.67 -14.35 -15.76
CA ARG A 3 -5.81 -13.10 -14.96
C ARG A 3 -5.91 -13.49 -13.49
N LEU A 4 -5.02 -12.98 -12.66
CA LEU A 4 -5.00 -13.25 -11.21
C LEU A 4 -5.85 -12.26 -10.43
N SER A 5 -5.81 -10.98 -10.81
CA SER A 5 -6.56 -9.90 -10.17
C SER A 5 -6.69 -8.70 -11.11
N GLY A 6 -7.30 -7.62 -10.61
CA GLY A 6 -7.30 -6.33 -11.29
C GLY A 6 -5.90 -5.77 -11.54
N SER A 7 -4.91 -6.00 -10.66
CA SER A 7 -3.53 -5.50 -10.80
C SER A 7 -2.56 -6.47 -11.48
N SER A 8 -2.98 -7.72 -11.68
CA SER A 8 -2.14 -8.80 -12.18
C SER A 8 -2.87 -9.53 -13.30
N GLN A 9 -2.93 -8.94 -14.49
CA GLN A 9 -3.88 -9.37 -15.53
C GLN A 9 -3.34 -10.43 -16.49
N GLN A 10 -2.02 -10.58 -16.61
CA GLN A 10 -1.43 -11.51 -17.58
C GLN A 10 -0.17 -12.18 -17.03
N ILE A 11 -0.23 -13.49 -16.82
CA ILE A 11 0.96 -14.32 -16.65
C ILE A 11 1.61 -14.56 -18.03
N THR A 12 2.86 -14.14 -18.21
CA THR A 12 3.64 -14.31 -19.45
C THR A 12 4.69 -15.40 -19.36
N HIS A 13 5.13 -15.75 -18.15
CA HIS A 13 6.01 -16.87 -17.88
C HIS A 13 5.63 -17.49 -16.53
N GLU A 14 5.59 -18.82 -16.48
CA GLU A 14 5.30 -19.58 -15.27
C GLU A 14 6.16 -20.85 -15.27
N GLU A 15 7.02 -20.95 -14.26
CA GLU A 15 7.80 -22.13 -13.95
C GLU A 15 7.58 -22.45 -12.46
N LEU A 16 7.01 -23.62 -12.17
CA LEU A 16 6.71 -24.06 -10.82
C LEU A 16 7.53 -25.32 -10.53
N THR A 17 8.25 -25.32 -9.42
CA THR A 17 8.95 -26.48 -8.87
C THR A 17 8.41 -26.75 -7.47
N PRO A 18 7.20 -27.34 -7.33
CA PRO A 18 6.65 -27.68 -6.04
C PRO A 18 7.57 -28.63 -5.26
N PRO A 19 7.69 -28.48 -3.92
CA PRO A 19 7.09 -27.42 -3.12
C PRO A 19 7.93 -26.12 -3.09
N ASN A 20 9.17 -26.11 -3.56
CA ASN A 20 10.12 -25.14 -3.00
C ASN A 20 10.30 -23.88 -3.84
N ALA A 21 10.11 -23.93 -5.14
CA ALA A 21 10.48 -22.79 -5.99
C ALA A 21 9.42 -22.47 -7.03
N ALA A 22 9.37 -21.19 -7.41
CA ALA A 22 8.61 -20.73 -8.56
C ALA A 22 9.31 -19.52 -9.18
N ARG A 23 9.21 -19.41 -10.49
CA ARG A 23 9.52 -18.19 -11.23
C ARG A 23 8.30 -17.79 -12.03
N LEU A 24 7.77 -16.60 -11.76
CA LEU A 24 6.58 -16.09 -12.41
C LEU A 24 6.87 -14.72 -12.98
N THR A 25 6.34 -14.45 -14.17
CA THR A 25 6.35 -13.12 -14.76
C THR A 25 4.91 -12.71 -15.03
N VAL A 26 4.50 -11.60 -14.42
CA VAL A 26 3.13 -11.09 -14.49
C VAL A 26 3.15 -9.66 -14.98
N ARG A 27 2.23 -9.31 -15.89
CA ARG A 27 2.11 -7.96 -16.42
C ARG A 27 0.88 -7.24 -15.85
N CYS A 28 1.06 -5.94 -15.61
CA CYS A 28 0.03 -5.00 -15.24
C CYS A 28 -0.29 -4.06 -16.41
N ASN A 29 -1.52 -4.07 -16.93
CA ASN A 29 -1.99 -3.09 -17.91
C ASN A 29 -2.52 -1.83 -17.21
N LEU A 30 -1.91 -0.69 -17.48
CA LEU A 30 -2.24 0.61 -16.88
C LEU A 30 -3.48 1.26 -17.50
N THR A 31 -3.95 0.73 -18.61
CA THR A 31 -5.19 1.16 -19.27
C THR A 31 -6.36 0.24 -18.94
N ASP A 32 -6.14 -0.81 -18.13
CA ASP A 32 -7.21 -1.70 -17.68
C ASP A 32 -8.23 -0.92 -16.83
N PRO A 33 -9.54 -1.13 -17.02
CA PRO A 33 -10.57 -0.41 -16.28
C PRO A 33 -10.49 -0.60 -14.76
N ASP A 34 -9.89 -1.68 -14.27
CA ASP A 34 -9.69 -1.91 -12.84
C ASP A 34 -8.54 -1.07 -12.26
N ILE A 35 -7.57 -0.65 -13.10
CA ILE A 35 -6.31 -0.02 -12.65
C ILE A 35 -6.18 1.42 -13.08
N ASN A 36 -6.67 1.77 -14.27
CA ASN A 36 -6.62 3.13 -14.76
C ASN A 36 -7.23 4.15 -13.77
N PRO A 37 -8.36 3.88 -13.07
CA PRO A 37 -8.88 4.80 -12.07
C PRO A 37 -7.94 5.08 -10.89
N ALA A 38 -7.14 4.09 -10.48
CA ALA A 38 -6.14 4.27 -9.42
C ALA A 38 -5.02 5.22 -9.86
N ILE A 39 -4.54 5.06 -11.09
CA ILE A 39 -3.50 5.90 -11.68
C ILE A 39 -4.03 7.32 -11.95
N ALA A 40 -5.20 7.42 -12.59
CA ALA A 40 -5.85 8.68 -12.92
C ALA A 40 -6.20 9.50 -11.66
N GLY A 41 -6.40 8.82 -10.54
CA GLY A 41 -6.75 9.43 -9.26
C GLY A 41 -5.56 9.80 -8.37
N HIS A 42 -4.32 9.64 -8.86
CA HIS A 42 -3.09 9.91 -8.13
C HIS A 42 -2.21 10.87 -8.94
N ILE A 43 -2.53 12.17 -8.86
CA ILE A 43 -1.95 13.20 -9.73
C ILE A 43 -0.94 14.03 -8.94
N ILE A 44 0.30 14.11 -9.42
CA ILE A 44 1.37 14.87 -8.79
C ILE A 44 1.85 15.90 -9.79
N ASN A 45 1.80 17.18 -9.45
CA ASN A 45 2.13 18.28 -10.38
C ASN A 45 1.45 18.16 -11.76
N ASN A 46 0.15 17.84 -11.78
CA ASN A 46 -0.67 17.60 -12.98
C ASN A 46 -0.27 16.38 -13.84
N ILE A 47 0.57 15.49 -13.31
CA ILE A 47 0.99 14.26 -13.98
C ILE A 47 0.49 13.06 -13.16
N PRO A 48 -0.30 12.14 -13.75
CA PRO A 48 -0.67 10.90 -13.09
C PRO A 48 0.57 10.06 -12.81
N LEU A 49 0.72 9.56 -11.59
CA LEU A 49 1.82 8.68 -11.21
C LEU A 49 1.27 7.35 -10.71
N VAL A 50 1.97 6.25 -11.02
CA VAL A 50 1.60 4.94 -10.50
C VAL A 50 1.88 4.91 -8.98
N PRO A 51 0.87 4.65 -8.14
CA PRO A 51 1.04 4.65 -6.69
C PRO A 51 1.77 3.39 -6.21
N SER A 52 2.56 3.51 -5.15
CA SER A 52 3.28 2.37 -4.55
C SER A 52 2.33 1.28 -4.02
N GLY A 53 1.11 1.66 -3.63
CA GLY A 53 0.05 0.70 -3.29
C GLY A 53 -0.28 -0.28 -4.41
N LEU A 54 -0.07 0.06 -5.69
CA LEU A 54 -0.26 -0.90 -6.79
C LEU A 54 0.81 -2.00 -6.76
N TYR A 55 2.07 -1.66 -6.54
CA TYR A 55 3.17 -2.64 -6.48
C TYR A 55 3.01 -3.59 -5.29
N GLY A 56 2.63 -3.05 -4.12
CA GLY A 56 2.35 -3.85 -2.94
C GLY A 56 1.18 -4.82 -3.13
N ASP A 57 0.11 -4.37 -3.79
CA ASP A 57 -1.05 -5.21 -4.10
C ASP A 57 -0.68 -6.34 -5.07
N MET A 58 0.07 -6.04 -6.14
CA MET A 58 0.56 -7.05 -7.07
C MET A 58 1.42 -8.11 -6.40
N ALA A 59 2.40 -7.68 -5.59
CA ALA A 59 3.27 -8.59 -4.86
C ALA A 59 2.45 -9.52 -3.95
N ALA A 60 1.47 -8.98 -3.22
CA ALA A 60 0.61 -9.76 -2.35
C ALA A 60 -0.30 -10.75 -3.10
N VAL A 61 -0.87 -10.34 -4.25
CA VAL A 61 -1.68 -11.21 -5.12
C VAL A 61 -0.84 -12.38 -5.64
N VAL A 62 0.33 -12.09 -6.21
CA VAL A 62 1.20 -13.12 -6.79
C VAL A 62 1.78 -14.02 -5.71
N ALA A 63 2.11 -13.50 -4.53
CA ALA A 63 2.54 -14.32 -3.41
C ALA A 63 1.51 -15.38 -3.02
N ARG A 64 0.24 -14.97 -2.85
CA ARG A 64 -0.86 -15.90 -2.52
C ARG A 64 -1.06 -16.94 -3.62
N TYR A 65 -0.97 -16.53 -4.89
CA TYR A 65 -1.06 -17.44 -6.02
C TYR A 65 0.06 -18.50 -6.01
N ILE A 66 1.32 -18.07 -5.88
CA ILE A 66 2.48 -18.96 -5.79
C ILE A 66 2.33 -19.91 -4.60
N TRP A 67 1.97 -19.39 -3.43
CA TRP A 67 1.73 -20.19 -2.23
C TRP A 67 0.71 -21.30 -2.47
N THR A 68 -0.44 -20.95 -3.04
CA THR A 68 -1.54 -21.89 -3.30
C THR A 68 -1.12 -22.97 -4.29
N LYS A 69 -0.32 -22.62 -5.30
CA LYS A 69 0.19 -23.57 -6.30
C LYS A 69 1.24 -24.51 -5.76
N LEU A 70 2.12 -24.03 -4.88
CA LEU A 70 3.20 -24.82 -4.30
C LEU A 70 2.78 -25.59 -3.04
N ARG A 71 1.71 -25.18 -2.35
CA ARG A 71 1.13 -25.81 -1.16
C ARG A 71 -0.40 -25.95 -1.29
N PRO A 72 -0.90 -26.78 -2.24
CA PRO A 72 -2.35 -26.94 -2.43
C PRO A 72 -3.07 -27.51 -1.20
N ASP A 73 -2.36 -28.26 -0.35
CA ASP A 73 -2.89 -28.90 0.84
C ASP A 73 -2.71 -28.06 2.13
N HIS A 74 -2.20 -26.82 2.02
CA HIS A 74 -2.06 -25.95 3.19
C HIS A 74 -3.44 -25.47 3.68
N GLU A 75 -3.77 -25.85 4.92
CA GLU A 75 -4.97 -25.38 5.60
C GLU A 75 -4.65 -24.15 6.44
N GLY A 76 -5.46 -23.10 6.29
CA GLY A 76 -5.34 -21.87 7.07
C GLY A 76 -5.00 -20.63 6.25
N THR A 77 -4.93 -19.49 6.94
CA THR A 77 -4.58 -18.21 6.32
C THR A 77 -3.09 -17.97 6.49
N ILE A 78 -2.37 -17.86 5.38
CA ILE A 78 -0.95 -17.47 5.41
C ILE A 78 -0.80 -15.96 5.49
N GLY A 79 0.06 -15.49 6.39
CA GLY A 79 0.46 -14.10 6.46
C GLY A 79 1.39 -13.75 5.31
N VAL A 80 1.03 -12.72 4.55
CA VAL A 80 1.83 -12.17 3.44
C VAL A 80 2.42 -10.84 3.89
N ASN A 81 3.66 -10.84 4.36
CA ASN A 81 4.38 -9.63 4.72
C ASN A 81 5.08 -9.07 3.47
N VAL A 82 4.56 -7.98 2.90
CA VAL A 82 5.27 -7.26 1.83
C VAL A 82 6.30 -6.36 2.49
N CYS A 83 7.57 -6.71 2.34
CA CYS A 83 8.71 -6.09 3.01
C CYS A 83 9.75 -5.57 2.01
N ASP A 84 10.63 -4.71 2.49
CA ASP A 84 11.71 -4.09 1.71
C ASP A 84 11.23 -3.48 0.38
N MET A 85 10.01 -2.92 0.38
CA MET A 85 9.49 -2.21 -0.78
C MET A 85 10.34 -0.96 -1.00
N HIS A 86 10.79 -0.78 -2.23
CA HIS A 86 11.49 0.42 -2.67
C HIS A 86 11.06 0.79 -4.09
N VAL A 87 10.88 2.08 -4.33
CA VAL A 87 10.55 2.67 -5.63
C VAL A 87 11.67 3.63 -6.00
N ASP A 88 12.71 3.11 -6.65
CA ASP A 88 13.91 3.87 -7.02
C ASP A 88 13.62 4.91 -8.10
N LYS A 89 12.66 4.61 -8.98
CA LYS A 89 12.23 5.48 -10.06
C LYS A 89 10.73 5.50 -10.17
N THR A 90 10.18 6.71 -10.11
CA THR A 90 8.76 6.94 -10.32
C THR A 90 8.32 6.45 -11.71
N PHE A 91 7.29 5.62 -11.78
CA PHE A 91 6.69 5.25 -13.04
C PHE A 91 5.69 6.31 -13.50
N VAL A 92 6.04 7.01 -14.58
CA VAL A 92 5.15 7.93 -15.29
C VAL A 92 4.49 7.19 -16.45
N PRO A 93 3.17 6.92 -16.41
CA PRO A 93 2.43 6.34 -17.52
C PRO A 93 2.27 7.35 -18.66
N LYS A 94 2.07 6.85 -19.87
CA LYS A 94 1.61 7.63 -21.02
C LYS A 94 0.22 8.19 -20.70
N TRP A 95 0.07 9.50 -20.88
CA TRP A 95 -1.19 10.20 -20.60
C TRP A 95 -1.56 11.17 -21.72
N PRO A 96 -2.81 11.16 -22.24
CA PRO A 96 -3.91 10.24 -21.91
C PRO A 96 -3.56 8.77 -22.18
N ALA A 97 -4.26 7.86 -21.49
CA ALA A 97 -4.03 6.41 -21.61
C ALA A 97 -4.10 5.95 -23.08
N PRO A 98 -3.07 5.27 -23.62
CA PRO A 98 -3.02 4.86 -25.02
C PRO A 98 -4.04 3.76 -25.32
N ARG A 99 -4.59 3.75 -26.54
CA ARG A 99 -5.62 2.76 -26.94
C ARG A 99 -5.05 1.35 -27.02
N GLU A 100 -3.79 1.23 -27.40
CA GLU A 100 -3.03 -0.03 -27.49
C GLU A 100 -2.63 -0.61 -26.13
N GLY A 101 -2.83 0.14 -25.04
CA GLY A 101 -2.41 -0.23 -23.69
C GLY A 101 -0.98 0.20 -23.37
N GLU A 102 -0.68 0.25 -22.08
CA GLU A 102 0.68 0.40 -21.55
C GLU A 102 0.85 -0.59 -20.42
N TRP A 103 1.99 -1.28 -20.42
CA TRP A 103 2.23 -2.40 -19.54
C TRP A 103 3.56 -2.23 -18.81
N PHE A 104 3.58 -2.63 -17.55
CA PHE A 104 4.82 -2.98 -16.87
C PHE A 104 4.78 -4.44 -16.45
N GLU A 105 5.95 -4.98 -16.14
CA GLU A 105 6.15 -6.37 -15.78
C GLU A 105 6.69 -6.49 -14.36
N MET A 106 6.25 -7.52 -13.65
CA MET A 106 6.73 -7.92 -12.35
C MET A 106 7.24 -9.36 -12.46
N GLU A 107 8.54 -9.55 -12.24
CA GLU A 107 9.13 -10.87 -12.06
C GLU A 107 9.12 -11.23 -10.59
N ALA A 108 8.64 -12.43 -10.27
CA ALA A 108 8.61 -13.00 -8.93
C ALA A 108 9.48 -14.26 -8.91
N ILE A 109 10.45 -14.30 -8.01
CA ILE A 109 11.38 -15.43 -7.83
C ILE A 109 11.17 -15.94 -6.40
N ALA A 110 10.50 -17.07 -6.28
CA ALA A 110 10.19 -17.70 -5.02
C ALA A 110 11.25 -18.75 -4.66
N ASP A 111 11.77 -18.63 -3.45
CA ASP A 111 12.58 -19.64 -2.78
C ASP A 111 11.95 -19.91 -1.41
N LEU A 112 11.17 -20.99 -1.35
CA LEU A 112 10.46 -21.44 -0.17
C LEU A 112 11.25 -22.56 0.49
N SER A 113 11.38 -22.47 1.81
CA SER A 113 12.08 -23.51 2.56
C SER A 113 11.39 -24.87 2.36
N PRO A 114 12.17 -25.96 2.21
CA PRO A 114 11.63 -27.32 2.21
C PRO A 114 11.10 -27.76 3.58
N SER A 115 11.30 -26.99 4.64
CA SER A 115 10.84 -27.31 6.00
C SER A 115 9.33 -27.08 6.19
N GLU A 116 8.74 -27.84 7.12
CA GLU A 116 7.33 -27.75 7.55
C GLU A 116 6.92 -26.37 8.12
N THR A 117 7.86 -25.44 8.30
CA THR A 117 7.68 -24.17 9.01
C THR A 117 6.92 -23.10 8.24
N ASN A 118 6.33 -23.42 7.07
CA ASN A 118 5.61 -22.47 6.21
C ASN A 118 6.39 -21.16 5.97
N SER A 119 7.72 -21.25 5.87
CA SER A 119 8.63 -20.11 5.80
C SER A 119 9.29 -20.04 4.43
N GLY A 120 9.43 -18.84 3.89
CA GLY A 120 10.05 -18.63 2.59
C GLY A 120 9.88 -17.19 2.14
N THR A 121 10.66 -16.83 1.11
CA THR A 121 10.63 -15.49 0.55
C THR A 121 10.38 -15.52 -0.95
N ILE A 122 9.76 -14.45 -1.46
CA ILE A 122 9.66 -14.19 -2.89
C ILE A 122 10.27 -12.83 -3.14
N GLN A 123 11.28 -12.78 -4.02
CA GLN A 123 11.86 -11.53 -4.50
C GLN A 123 11.09 -11.04 -5.71
N TYR A 124 10.78 -9.75 -5.73
CA TYR A 124 10.03 -9.10 -6.81
C TYR A 124 10.85 -8.00 -7.47
N HIS A 125 10.82 -8.00 -8.79
CA HIS A 125 11.48 -7.00 -9.63
C HIS A 125 10.48 -6.40 -10.61
N PHE A 126 10.30 -5.07 -10.57
CA PHE A 126 9.36 -4.36 -11.43
C PHE A 126 10.09 -3.65 -12.57
N ARG A 127 9.66 -3.90 -13.81
CA ARG A 127 10.36 -3.48 -15.03
C ARG A 127 9.40 -2.84 -16.03
N LYS A 128 9.85 -1.77 -16.68
CA LYS A 128 9.14 -1.17 -17.81
C LYS A 128 9.45 -1.94 -19.10
N LEU A 129 8.43 -2.21 -19.92
CA LEU A 129 8.59 -3.04 -21.13
C LEU A 129 9.15 -2.29 -22.35
N ASP A 130 8.90 -0.99 -22.45
CA ASP A 130 9.28 -0.19 -23.62
C ASP A 130 10.77 0.22 -23.63
N ASP A 131 11.58 -0.23 -22.66
CA ASP A 131 13.00 0.10 -22.55
C ASP A 131 13.88 -1.16 -22.74
N PRO A 132 14.63 -1.27 -23.88
CA PRO A 132 15.45 -2.43 -24.21
C PRO A 132 16.65 -2.66 -23.27
N LYS A 133 16.87 -1.83 -22.24
CA LYS A 133 17.91 -2.03 -21.22
C LYS A 133 17.43 -2.67 -19.91
N ILE A 134 16.15 -3.01 -19.77
CA ILE A 134 15.52 -3.50 -18.53
C ILE A 134 15.84 -2.57 -17.35
N GLN A 135 15.14 -1.45 -17.31
CA GLN A 135 15.25 -0.50 -16.23
C GLN A 135 14.30 -0.95 -15.11
N GLU A 136 14.82 -1.76 -14.18
CA GLU A 136 14.14 -1.99 -12.91
C GLU A 136 13.88 -0.65 -12.23
N PHE A 137 12.64 -0.41 -11.82
CA PHE A 137 12.22 0.86 -11.23
C PHE A 137 11.73 0.73 -9.78
N ALA A 138 11.43 -0.49 -9.36
CA ALA A 138 11.02 -0.83 -8.01
C ALA A 138 11.31 -2.31 -7.73
N GLY A 139 11.35 -2.66 -6.46
CA GLY A 139 11.49 -4.02 -5.99
C GLY A 139 10.90 -4.18 -4.58
N CYS A 140 10.64 -5.43 -4.21
CA CYS A 140 10.28 -5.78 -2.84
C CYS A 140 10.54 -7.26 -2.56
N THR A 141 10.42 -7.65 -1.31
CA THR A 141 10.40 -9.06 -0.89
C THR A 141 9.05 -9.36 -0.25
N VAL A 142 8.50 -10.54 -0.46
CA VAL A 142 7.41 -11.06 0.38
C VAL A 142 7.95 -12.16 1.26
N SER A 143 7.69 -12.06 2.57
CA SER A 143 7.91 -13.16 3.51
C SER A 143 6.58 -13.80 3.89
N PHE A 144 6.51 -15.13 3.82
CA PHE A 144 5.38 -15.88 4.36
C PHE A 144 5.56 -16.10 5.87
N GLU A 145 4.54 -15.73 6.64
CA GLU A 145 4.59 -15.71 8.10
C GLU A 145 3.26 -16.16 8.72
N SER A 146 3.25 -16.47 10.02
CA SER A 146 2.02 -16.79 10.76
C SER A 146 1.29 -15.52 11.19
N VAL A 147 0.00 -15.44 10.87
CA VAL A 147 -0.88 -14.34 11.29
C VAL A 147 -1.04 -14.32 12.82
N GLU A 148 -1.05 -15.49 13.46
CA GLU A 148 -1.09 -15.64 14.92
C GLU A 148 0.17 -15.06 15.56
N SER A 149 1.34 -15.29 14.94
CA SER A 149 2.60 -14.72 15.39
C SER A 149 2.59 -13.18 15.30
N TRP A 150 1.98 -12.63 14.24
CA TRP A 150 1.76 -11.17 14.14
C TRP A 150 0.90 -10.66 15.28
N LYS A 151 -0.29 -11.26 15.48
CA LYS A 151 -1.21 -10.87 16.56
C LYS A 151 -0.56 -10.97 17.93
N HIS A 152 0.21 -12.03 18.19
CA HIS A 152 0.96 -12.17 19.43
C HIS A 152 1.98 -11.04 19.61
N SER A 153 2.75 -10.73 18.56
CA SER A 153 3.72 -9.63 18.60
C SER A 153 3.06 -8.25 18.81
N TRP A 154 1.88 -8.04 18.22
CA TRP A 154 1.15 -6.77 18.32
C TRP A 154 0.48 -6.58 19.67
N SER A 155 0.09 -7.66 20.36
CA SER A 155 -0.58 -7.60 21.67
C SER A 155 0.25 -6.84 22.73
N GLY A 156 1.58 -6.90 22.63
CA GLY A 156 2.49 -6.14 23.49
C GLY A 156 2.43 -4.62 23.29
N TYR A 157 2.05 -4.15 22.09
CA TYR A 157 1.99 -2.72 21.74
C TYR A 157 0.56 -2.17 21.71
N GLU A 158 -0.45 -3.02 21.63
CA GLU A 158 -1.85 -2.64 21.48
C GLU A 158 -2.29 -1.62 22.54
N HIS A 159 -2.08 -1.92 23.82
CA HIS A 159 -2.45 -1.04 24.92
C HIS A 159 -1.66 0.29 24.90
N ILE A 160 -0.41 0.26 24.44
CA ILE A 160 0.44 1.46 24.33
C ILE A 160 -0.12 2.37 23.23
N ILE A 161 -0.35 1.83 22.03
CA ILE A 161 -0.89 2.58 20.89
C ILE A 161 -2.28 3.12 21.21
N ALA A 162 -3.16 2.28 21.80
CA ALA A 162 -4.49 2.69 22.22
C ALA A 162 -4.43 3.84 23.24
N SER A 163 -3.53 3.77 24.23
CA SER A 163 -3.33 4.83 25.22
C SER A 163 -2.83 6.13 24.58
N ARG A 164 -1.87 6.06 23.64
CA ARG A 164 -1.37 7.22 22.89
C ARG A 164 -2.48 7.89 22.09
N VAL A 165 -3.27 7.10 21.37
CA VAL A 165 -4.43 7.58 20.61
C VAL A 165 -5.46 8.24 21.52
N GLN A 166 -5.87 7.58 22.61
CA GLN A 166 -6.83 8.12 23.57
C GLN A 166 -6.34 9.43 24.20
N ASN A 167 -5.06 9.49 24.58
CA ASN A 167 -4.45 10.69 25.12
C ASN A 167 -4.45 11.83 24.09
N LEU A 168 -4.04 11.57 22.85
CA LEU A 168 -4.04 12.55 21.78
C LEU A 168 -5.44 13.10 21.50
N VAL A 169 -6.46 12.22 21.43
CA VAL A 169 -7.88 12.61 21.30
C VAL A 169 -8.32 13.46 22.49
N ALA A 170 -8.01 13.05 23.73
CA ALA A 170 -8.41 13.79 24.92
C ALA A 170 -7.77 15.19 24.97
N ARG A 171 -6.49 15.30 24.61
CA ARG A 171 -5.79 16.60 24.52
C ARG A 171 -6.37 17.48 23.42
N ALA A 172 -6.69 16.92 22.26
CA ALA A 172 -7.33 17.66 21.17
C ALA A 172 -8.67 18.29 21.58
N ASN A 173 -9.45 17.62 22.42
CA ASN A 173 -10.75 18.10 22.88
C ASN A 173 -10.69 19.32 23.81
N VAL A 174 -9.54 19.57 24.46
CA VAL A 174 -9.36 20.67 25.42
C VAL A 174 -8.30 21.69 24.97
N GLU A 175 -7.73 21.50 23.78
CA GLU A 175 -6.70 22.36 23.20
C GLU A 175 -7.25 23.76 22.86
N SER A 176 -6.45 24.79 23.08
CA SER A 176 -6.78 26.19 22.76
C SER A 176 -5.61 27.00 22.17
N SER A 177 -4.39 26.48 22.22
CA SER A 177 -3.17 27.09 21.69
C SER A 177 -2.92 26.82 20.21
N GLY A 178 -3.64 25.86 19.62
CA GLY A 178 -3.48 25.45 18.21
C GLY A 178 -2.33 24.48 17.95
N ARG A 179 -1.63 24.01 18.99
CA ARG A 179 -0.56 22.98 18.91
C ARG A 179 -1.08 21.60 18.52
N ILE A 180 -2.33 21.31 18.86
CA ILE A 180 -3.04 20.11 18.42
C ILE A 180 -4.22 20.56 17.56
N ARG A 181 -4.38 19.96 16.37
CA ARG A 181 -5.47 20.32 15.46
C ARG A 181 -6.22 19.07 15.00
N THR A 182 -7.55 19.20 15.00
CA THR A 182 -8.46 18.25 14.35
C THR A 182 -8.81 18.77 12.97
N ILE A 183 -8.57 17.96 11.95
CA ILE A 183 -8.66 18.33 10.53
C ILE A 183 -9.56 17.30 9.84
N GLN A 184 -10.63 17.79 9.23
CA GLN A 184 -11.59 16.95 8.51
C GLN A 184 -11.06 16.58 7.12
N ARG A 185 -11.52 15.46 6.55
CA ARG A 185 -11.11 14.93 5.22
C ARG A 185 -10.80 16.01 4.19
N GLY A 186 -11.80 16.85 3.87
CA GLY A 186 -11.65 17.87 2.83
C GLY A 186 -10.48 18.82 3.08
N GLN A 187 -10.26 19.21 4.34
CA GLN A 187 -9.12 20.07 4.71
C GLN A 187 -7.79 19.31 4.67
N ALA A 188 -7.77 18.03 5.08
CA ALA A 188 -6.56 17.22 5.05
C ALA A 188 -6.08 16.99 3.61
N TYR A 189 -6.99 16.66 2.70
CA TYR A 189 -6.66 16.44 1.29
C TYR A 189 -6.48 17.73 0.49
N GLU A 190 -7.11 18.85 0.89
CA GLU A 190 -6.79 20.16 0.31
C GLU A 190 -5.34 20.56 0.61
N ARG A 191 -4.81 20.22 1.80
CA ARG A 191 -3.40 20.47 2.14
C ARG A 191 -2.44 19.64 1.30
N PHE A 192 -2.81 18.41 0.96
CA PHE A 192 -2.04 17.58 0.03
C PHE A 192 -1.93 18.18 -1.37
N LYS A 193 -2.93 18.92 -1.86
CA LYS A 193 -2.95 19.50 -3.23
C LYS A 193 -1.81 20.47 -3.53
N THR A 194 -1.06 20.90 -2.51
CA THR A 194 0.22 21.59 -2.72
C THR A 194 1.21 20.74 -3.54
N PHE A 195 1.10 19.42 -3.46
CA PHE A 195 1.99 18.47 -4.12
C PHE A 195 1.26 17.30 -4.83
N VAL A 196 0.18 16.74 -4.24
CA VAL A 196 -0.62 15.63 -4.80
C VAL A 196 -2.11 15.94 -4.79
N ASP A 197 -2.78 15.78 -5.93
CA ASP A 197 -4.22 15.79 -6.06
C ASP A 197 -4.76 14.35 -6.08
N TYR A 198 -5.36 13.96 -4.95
CA TYR A 198 -5.95 12.64 -4.75
C TYR A 198 -7.44 12.64 -5.12
N HIS A 199 -7.84 11.72 -5.98
CA HIS A 199 -9.25 11.45 -6.25
C HIS A 199 -9.98 10.93 -5.01
N HIS A 200 -11.31 11.08 -4.95
CA HIS A 200 -12.11 10.77 -3.75
C HIS A 200 -11.89 9.35 -3.21
N LYS A 201 -11.62 8.36 -4.07
CA LYS A 201 -11.34 6.96 -3.68
C LYS A 201 -10.06 6.78 -2.84
N TYR A 202 -9.12 7.73 -2.94
CA TYR A 202 -7.93 7.81 -2.10
C TYR A 202 -8.16 8.58 -0.80
N GLN A 203 -9.25 9.33 -0.69
CA GLN A 203 -9.48 10.27 0.42
C GLN A 203 -10.01 9.61 1.69
N ASN A 204 -9.27 8.62 2.20
CA ASN A 204 -9.75 7.69 3.22
C ASN A 204 -9.61 8.21 4.65
N MET A 205 -8.90 9.31 4.89
CA MET A 205 -8.79 9.93 6.23
C MET A 205 -10.03 10.81 6.48
N ARG A 206 -10.99 10.31 7.26
CA ARG A 206 -12.22 11.04 7.63
C ARG A 206 -11.91 12.23 8.52
N GLU A 207 -11.08 11.99 9.52
CA GLU A 207 -10.64 12.94 10.54
C GLU A 207 -9.18 12.64 10.87
N VAL A 208 -8.35 13.68 10.94
CA VAL A 208 -6.96 13.62 11.38
C VAL A 208 -6.82 14.49 12.63
N ILE A 209 -6.16 13.97 13.66
CA ILE A 209 -5.71 14.74 14.82
C ILE A 209 -4.20 14.73 14.82
N MET A 210 -3.59 15.91 14.87
CA MET A 210 -2.13 16.10 14.80
C MET A 210 -1.64 16.95 15.95
N ASP A 211 -0.64 16.45 16.68
CA ASP A 211 0.22 17.22 17.59
C ASP A 211 1.50 17.61 16.84
N TYR A 212 1.61 18.91 16.53
CA TYR A 212 2.70 19.47 15.74
C TYR A 212 4.05 19.46 16.46
N ASP A 213 4.07 19.55 17.78
CA ASP A 213 5.31 19.53 18.56
C ASP A 213 5.86 18.11 18.68
N ALA A 214 4.98 17.12 18.86
CA ALA A 214 5.35 15.72 19.03
C ALA A 214 5.54 14.94 17.71
N LEU A 215 5.19 15.56 16.58
CA LEU A 215 5.02 14.93 15.27
C LEU A 215 4.19 13.64 15.34
N GLU A 216 3.10 13.70 16.12
CA GLU A 216 2.25 12.56 16.44
C GLU A 216 0.85 12.77 15.92
N ALA A 217 0.32 11.79 15.20
CA ALA A 217 -1.00 11.88 14.62
C ALA A 217 -1.82 10.59 14.74
N THR A 218 -3.14 10.75 14.70
CA THR A 218 -4.08 9.66 14.49
C THR A 218 -5.13 10.06 13.47
N ALA A 219 -5.63 9.10 12.70
CA ALA A 219 -6.72 9.35 11.76
C ALA A 219 -7.77 8.25 11.80
N VAL A 220 -9.04 8.64 11.75
CA VAL A 220 -10.12 7.69 11.45
C VAL A 220 -10.13 7.44 9.96
N LEU A 221 -10.11 6.16 9.59
CA LEU A 221 -10.19 5.71 8.22
C LEU A 221 -11.65 5.41 7.84
N ASP A 222 -12.03 5.86 6.66
CA ASP A 222 -13.31 5.61 6.02
C ASP A 222 -13.05 5.40 4.53
N TYR A 223 -12.96 4.14 4.12
CA TYR A 223 -12.58 3.77 2.76
C TYR A 223 -13.70 4.09 1.75
N GLN A 224 -13.37 4.98 0.81
CA GLN A 224 -14.32 5.51 -0.18
C GLN A 224 -14.51 4.58 -1.39
N CYS A 225 -13.60 3.63 -1.59
CA CYS A 225 -13.73 2.62 -2.64
C CYS A 225 -14.91 1.66 -2.35
N ASP A 226 -15.63 1.24 -3.40
CA ASP A 226 -16.72 0.27 -3.31
C ASP A 226 -16.27 -1.10 -3.87
N PRO A 227 -16.03 -2.11 -3.02
CA PRO A 227 -15.52 -3.41 -3.46
C PRO A 227 -16.51 -4.18 -4.36
N ALA A 228 -17.78 -3.75 -4.48
CA ALA A 228 -18.74 -4.36 -5.39
C ALA A 228 -18.51 -3.99 -6.86
N ILE A 229 -17.88 -2.84 -7.12
CA ILE A 229 -17.70 -2.28 -8.47
C ILE A 229 -16.27 -1.83 -8.78
N ASP A 230 -15.43 -1.68 -7.76
CA ASP A 230 -14.07 -1.18 -7.87
C ASP A 230 -13.04 -2.25 -7.49
N TYR A 231 -11.90 -2.24 -8.18
CA TYR A 231 -10.71 -2.92 -7.70
C TYR A 231 -9.99 -2.09 -6.64
N CYS A 232 -10.27 -2.39 -5.36
CA CYS A 232 -9.87 -1.51 -4.26
C CYS A 232 -8.41 -1.66 -3.77
N GLY A 233 -7.66 -2.67 -4.19
CA GLY A 233 -6.32 -2.98 -3.66
C GLY A 233 -5.39 -1.77 -3.58
N PRO A 234 -5.11 -1.06 -4.69
CA PRO A 234 -4.24 0.10 -4.70
C PRO A 234 -4.73 1.24 -3.80
N PHE A 235 -6.02 1.55 -3.82
CA PHE A 235 -6.62 2.60 -2.98
C PHE A 235 -6.54 2.27 -1.49
N PHE A 236 -6.74 1.00 -1.15
CA PHE A 236 -6.72 0.50 0.22
C PHE A 236 -5.31 0.56 0.82
N LEU A 237 -4.30 0.08 0.08
CA LEU A 237 -2.91 0.08 0.56
C LEU A 237 -2.35 1.50 0.70
N ASP A 238 -2.59 2.38 -0.28
CA ASP A 238 -2.11 3.76 -0.21
C ASP A 238 -2.80 4.53 0.92
N GLY A 239 -4.13 4.41 1.01
CA GLY A 239 -4.95 5.04 2.05
C GLY A 239 -4.58 4.60 3.47
N SER A 240 -4.08 3.37 3.65
CA SER A 240 -3.56 2.87 4.93
C SER A 240 -2.31 3.61 5.40
N CYS A 241 -1.54 4.18 4.46
CA CYS A 241 -0.23 4.80 4.72
C CYS A 241 -0.27 6.33 4.71
N HIS A 242 -1.31 6.94 4.13
CA HIS A 242 -1.43 8.39 3.94
C HIS A 242 -1.13 9.24 5.16
N LEU A 243 -1.47 8.79 6.37
CA LEU A 243 -1.25 9.59 7.58
C LEU A 243 0.24 9.95 7.78
N SER A 244 1.15 9.02 7.48
CA SER A 244 2.59 9.28 7.59
C SER A 244 3.05 10.38 6.63
N GLY A 245 2.70 10.26 5.34
CA GLY A 245 2.98 11.26 4.33
C GLY A 245 2.32 12.60 4.62
N TRP A 246 1.12 12.58 5.20
CA TRP A 246 0.41 13.78 5.62
C TRP A 246 1.17 14.51 6.72
N VAL A 247 1.61 13.80 7.77
CA VAL A 247 2.39 14.40 8.87
C VAL A 247 3.68 15.03 8.34
N CYS A 248 4.42 14.33 7.48
CA CYS A 248 5.67 14.88 6.93
C CYS A 248 5.45 16.15 6.11
N ASN A 249 4.48 16.13 5.19
CA ASN A 249 4.25 17.26 4.29
C ASN A 249 3.57 18.45 4.99
N GLU A 250 2.69 18.21 5.97
CA GLU A 250 2.07 19.27 6.76
C GLU A 250 3.09 19.97 7.69
N SER A 251 4.14 19.24 8.09
CA SER A 251 5.22 19.78 8.94
C SER A 251 6.37 20.42 8.13
N GLU A 252 6.31 20.36 6.80
CA GLU A 252 7.33 20.94 5.91
C GLU A 252 7.19 22.48 5.84
N ALA A 253 8.20 23.19 6.33
CA ALA A 253 8.17 24.64 6.44
C ALA A 253 8.18 25.34 5.07
N ASP A 254 8.80 24.75 4.05
CA ASP A 254 8.83 25.28 2.68
C ASP A 254 8.14 24.32 1.70
N SER A 255 6.86 24.02 1.98
CA SER A 255 6.02 23.10 1.19
C SER A 255 5.79 23.51 -0.26
N LYS A 256 6.23 24.71 -0.65
CA LYS A 256 6.26 25.16 -2.06
C LYS A 256 7.50 24.67 -2.81
N LYS A 257 8.56 24.30 -2.10
CA LYS A 257 9.83 23.83 -2.67
C LYS A 257 10.10 22.36 -2.38
N ASN A 258 9.66 21.89 -1.22
CA ASN A 258 9.95 20.55 -0.72
C ASN A 258 8.66 19.74 -0.59
N ALA A 259 8.76 18.45 -0.84
CA ALA A 259 7.71 17.49 -0.55
C ALA A 259 8.33 16.15 -0.15
N TYR A 260 7.68 15.45 0.77
CA TYR A 260 8.02 14.08 1.14
C TYR A 260 7.19 13.13 0.29
N ILE A 261 7.91 12.28 -0.46
CA ILE A 261 7.35 11.26 -1.34
C ILE A 261 7.70 9.90 -0.75
N SER A 262 6.77 8.95 -0.82
CA SER A 262 7.04 7.57 -0.41
C SER A 262 8.16 6.98 -1.25
N HIS A 263 9.25 6.58 -0.58
CA HIS A 263 10.30 5.75 -1.18
C HIS A 263 9.97 4.25 -1.08
N GLY A 264 9.09 3.88 -0.15
CA GLY A 264 8.77 2.48 0.16
C GLY A 264 8.56 2.23 1.64
N TRP A 265 8.66 0.97 2.08
CA TRP A 265 8.44 0.57 3.47
C TRP A 265 9.24 -0.68 3.82
N GLY A 266 9.60 -0.81 5.11
CA GLY A 266 10.33 -1.98 5.61
C GLY A 266 9.46 -3.23 5.74
N ALA A 267 8.23 -3.10 6.23
CA ALA A 267 7.30 -4.21 6.37
C ALA A 267 5.84 -3.75 6.35
N MET A 268 4.98 -4.53 5.68
CA MET A 268 3.54 -4.33 5.64
C MET A 268 2.84 -5.66 5.94
N LYS A 269 2.31 -5.75 7.15
CA LYS A 269 1.61 -6.92 7.68
C LYS A 269 0.16 -6.53 7.96
N LEU A 270 -0.75 -6.97 7.11
CA LEU A 270 -2.17 -6.63 7.22
C LEU A 270 -2.92 -7.84 7.77
N SER A 271 -3.59 -7.66 8.91
CA SER A 271 -4.46 -8.71 9.44
C SER A 271 -5.62 -8.93 8.47
N PRO A 272 -6.09 -10.18 8.27
CA PRO A 272 -7.23 -10.47 7.41
C PRO A 272 -8.51 -9.71 7.81
N GLU A 273 -8.62 -9.35 9.08
CA GLU A 273 -9.73 -8.55 9.61
C GLU A 273 -9.68 -7.07 9.16
N PHE A 274 -8.51 -6.57 8.78
CA PHE A 274 -8.35 -5.22 8.22
C PHE A 274 -8.59 -5.25 6.71
N SER A 275 -9.82 -4.90 6.30
CA SER A 275 -10.23 -4.91 4.89
C SER A 275 -11.25 -3.80 4.58
N VAL A 276 -11.39 -3.44 3.30
CA VAL A 276 -12.41 -2.48 2.85
C VAL A 276 -13.83 -2.93 3.20
N ALA A 277 -14.10 -4.24 3.16
CA ALA A 277 -15.41 -4.77 3.54
C ALA A 277 -15.67 -4.61 5.05
N ALA A 278 -14.69 -4.97 5.89
CA ALA A 278 -14.79 -4.81 7.34
C ALA A 278 -14.93 -3.34 7.75
N SER A 279 -14.33 -2.41 7.01
CA SER A 279 -14.42 -0.98 7.30
C SER A 279 -15.84 -0.40 7.16
N LYS A 280 -16.78 -1.13 6.55
CA LYS A 280 -18.18 -0.69 6.43
C LYS A 280 -18.98 -0.89 7.71
N THR A 281 -18.51 -1.77 8.60
CA THR A 281 -19.17 -2.07 9.89
C THR A 281 -18.27 -1.83 11.09
N THR A 282 -16.96 -1.71 10.88
CA THR A 282 -15.94 -1.50 11.92
C THR A 282 -15.18 -0.21 11.64
N GLU A 283 -15.06 0.67 12.65
CA GLU A 283 -14.21 1.85 12.51
C GLU A 283 -12.73 1.45 12.63
N PHE A 284 -11.94 1.86 11.65
CA PHE A 284 -10.49 1.74 11.73
C PHE A 284 -9.85 3.07 12.06
N ARG A 285 -8.83 3.03 12.91
CA ARG A 285 -8.05 4.19 13.28
C ARG A 285 -6.57 3.87 13.13
N THR A 286 -5.87 4.71 12.39
CA THR A 286 -4.42 4.64 12.23
C THR A 286 -3.72 5.62 13.19
N TYR A 287 -2.47 5.33 13.50
CA TYR A 287 -1.63 6.11 14.41
C TYR A 287 -0.20 6.12 13.88
N VAL A 288 0.42 7.30 13.90
CA VAL A 288 1.84 7.47 13.56
C VAL A 288 2.51 8.43 14.53
N ARG A 289 3.81 8.26 14.71
CA ARG A 289 4.69 9.24 15.32
C ARG A 289 5.96 9.32 14.50
N MET A 290 6.21 10.47 13.89
CA MET A 290 7.29 10.65 12.92
C MET A 290 8.56 11.16 13.61
N GLN A 291 9.70 10.84 12.99
CA GLN A 291 11.01 11.43 13.29
C GLN A 291 11.52 11.95 11.94
N ILE A 292 11.57 13.27 11.80
CA ILE A 292 11.89 13.98 10.55
C ILE A 292 13.12 14.84 10.80
#